data_AF-A0A0M1J0R7-F1
#
_entry.id   AF-A0A0M1J0R7-F1
#
_cell.length_a   1.000
_cell.length_b   1.000
_cell.length_c   1.000
_cell.angle_alpha   90.00
_cell.angle_beta   90.00
_cell.angle_gamma   90.00
#
_symmetry.space_group_name_H-M   'P 1'
#
loop_
_entity.id
_entity.type
_entity.pdbx_description
1 polymer ?
#
loop_
_entity_poly.entity_id
_entity_poly.type
_entity_poly.pdbx_seq_one_letter_code
_entity_poly.pdbx_strand_id
1 'polypeptide(L)'
;MASVVYEKELFAPLNRLMLVLLSLTLVILFIVAMVIIFVAKQMTLPLIKLSDFAEEIAEGNLTSKLEIHGEDEISKVTKALNNTVLKLKEMIGDISSSANDVMVISKVYQYLQMNH
;
A
#
# COMPACT_ATOMS: atom_id res chain seq x y z
N MET A 1 -8.79 -66.35 18.20
CA MET A 1 -8.01 -65.88 17.02
C MET A 1 -8.88 -65.22 15.95
N ALA A 2 -10.06 -65.77 15.59
CA ALA A 2 -10.94 -65.16 14.60
C ALA A 2 -11.38 -63.72 14.94
N SER A 3 -11.78 -63.44 16.19
CA SER A 3 -12.22 -62.09 16.63
C SER A 3 -11.17 -60.97 16.48
N VAL A 4 -9.86 -61.28 16.60
CA VAL A 4 -8.77 -60.29 16.46
C VAL A 4 -8.38 -60.05 14.99
N VAL A 5 -8.78 -60.95 14.09
CA VAL A 5 -8.58 -60.81 12.64
C VAL A 5 -9.67 -59.93 12.03
N TYR A 6 -10.91 -60.03 12.51
CA TYR A 6 -12.03 -59.20 12.02
C TYR A 6 -11.84 -57.71 12.30
N GLU A 7 -11.33 -57.31 13.45
CA GLU A 7 -11.13 -55.88 13.76
C GLU A 7 -10.13 -55.23 12.79
N LYS A 8 -9.00 -55.88 12.53
CA LYS A 8 -7.95 -55.32 11.66
C LYS A 8 -8.43 -55.14 10.21
N GLU A 9 -9.22 -56.09 9.72
CA GLU A 9 -9.83 -56.05 8.39
C GLU A 9 -10.96 -55.00 8.30
N LEU A 10 -11.75 -54.81 9.37
CA LEU A 10 -12.79 -53.77 9.43
C LEU A 10 -12.23 -52.35 9.57
N PHE A 11 -11.14 -52.17 10.30
CA PHE A 11 -10.54 -50.84 10.57
C PHE A 11 -9.47 -50.43 9.54
N ALA A 12 -8.92 -51.35 8.74
CA ALA A 12 -7.94 -51.01 7.70
C ALA A 12 -8.47 -50.00 6.65
N PRO A 13 -9.71 -50.10 6.15
CA PRO A 13 -10.30 -49.08 5.27
C PRO A 13 -10.45 -47.72 5.97
N LEU A 14 -10.76 -47.71 7.27
CA LEU A 14 -10.96 -46.49 8.05
C LEU A 14 -9.65 -45.71 8.23
N ASN A 15 -8.53 -46.40 8.50
CA ASN A 15 -7.22 -45.75 8.60
C ASN A 15 -6.76 -45.14 7.27
N ARG A 16 -7.07 -45.80 6.14
CA ARG A 16 -6.75 -45.25 4.81
C ARG A 16 -7.57 -44.00 4.52
N LEU A 17 -8.86 -44.01 4.84
CA LEU A 17 -9.72 -42.82 4.73
C LEU A 17 -9.21 -41.69 5.62
N MET A 18 -8.85 -41.98 6.87
CA MET A 18 -8.30 -40.98 7.80
C MET A 18 -7.02 -40.34 7.27
N LEU A 19 -6.10 -41.14 6.71
CA LEU A 19 -4.84 -40.62 6.12
C LEU A 19 -5.12 -39.75 4.88
N VAL A 20 -6.05 -40.16 4.02
CA VAL A 20 -6.47 -39.35 2.86
C VAL A 20 -7.08 -38.02 3.33
N LEU A 21 -8.00 -38.04 4.29
CA LEU A 21 -8.59 -36.82 4.84
C LEU A 21 -7.54 -35.90 5.48
N LEU A 22 -6.60 -36.45 6.26
CA LEU A 22 -5.52 -35.67 6.88
C LEU A 22 -4.63 -35.03 5.82
N SER A 23 -4.24 -35.77 4.77
CA SER A 23 -3.45 -35.23 3.67
C SER A 23 -4.19 -34.10 2.94
N LEU A 24 -5.50 -34.26 2.73
CA LEU A 24 -6.34 -33.25 2.08
C LEU A 24 -6.45 -31.98 2.95
N THR A 25 -6.66 -32.12 4.25
CA THR A 25 -6.65 -30.98 5.19
C THR A 25 -5.32 -30.24 5.17
N LEU A 26 -4.20 -30.98 5.16
CA LEU A 26 -2.86 -30.37 5.12
C LEU A 26 -2.63 -29.59 3.83
N VAL A 27 -3.05 -30.14 2.69
CA VAL A 27 -2.97 -29.45 1.38
C VAL A 27 -3.81 -28.18 1.38
N ILE A 28 -5.03 -28.23 1.90
CA ILE A 28 -5.90 -27.03 1.98
C ILE A 28 -5.26 -25.97 2.88
N LEU A 29 -4.78 -26.33 4.07
CA LEU A 29 -4.10 -25.38 4.97
C LEU A 29 -2.89 -24.74 4.31
N PHE A 30 -2.10 -25.53 3.58
CA PHE A 30 -0.94 -25.04 2.85
C PHE A 30 -1.33 -24.04 1.76
N ILE A 31 -2.37 -24.33 0.98
CA ILE A 31 -2.89 -23.42 -0.06
C ILE A 31 -3.41 -22.12 0.58
N VAL A 32 -4.19 -22.22 1.67
CA VAL A 32 -4.71 -21.05 2.38
C VAL A 32 -3.57 -20.18 2.91
N ALA A 33 -2.54 -20.79 3.52
CA ALA A 33 -1.38 -20.06 3.99
C ALA A 33 -0.64 -19.34 2.84
N MET A 34 -0.46 -20.00 1.69
CA MET A 34 0.10 -19.35 0.51
C MET A 34 -0.72 -18.15 0.04
N VAL A 35 -2.04 -18.30 -0.06
CA VAL A 35 -2.93 -17.22 -0.51
C VAL A 35 -2.86 -16.03 0.45
N ILE A 36 -2.87 -16.27 1.77
CA ILE A 36 -2.74 -15.21 2.78
C ILE A 36 -1.42 -14.46 2.59
N ILE A 37 -0.30 -15.19 2.47
CA ILE A 37 1.02 -14.56 2.29
C ILE A 37 1.07 -13.76 0.98
N PHE A 38 0.46 -14.28 -0.08
CA PHE A 38 0.41 -13.63 -1.39
C PHE A 38 -0.40 -12.33 -1.34
N VAL A 39 -1.61 -12.35 -0.79
CA VAL A 39 -2.47 -11.17 -0.63
C VAL A 39 -1.80 -10.13 0.27
N ALA A 40 -1.23 -10.55 1.39
CA ALA A 40 -0.54 -9.64 2.30
C ALA A 40 0.60 -8.91 1.58
N LYS A 41 1.42 -9.63 0.80
CA LYS A 41 2.57 -9.06 0.10
C LYS A 41 2.20 -8.19 -1.11
N GLN A 42 1.21 -8.61 -1.90
CA GLN A 42 0.87 -7.94 -3.15
C GLN A 42 -0.18 -6.84 -3.00
N MET A 43 -1.02 -6.89 -1.96
CA MET A 43 -2.11 -5.93 -1.78
C MET A 43 -1.96 -5.17 -0.47
N THR A 44 -1.92 -5.86 0.67
CA THR A 44 -1.98 -5.21 1.99
C THR A 44 -0.76 -4.32 2.25
N LEU A 45 0.46 -4.82 2.00
CA LEU A 45 1.67 -4.03 2.23
C LEU A 45 1.76 -2.78 1.33
N PRO A 46 1.50 -2.84 0.01
CA PRO A 46 1.43 -1.63 -0.82
C PRO A 46 0.33 -0.64 -0.40
N LEU A 47 -0.83 -1.11 0.06
CA LEU A 47 -1.91 -0.25 0.54
C LEU A 47 -1.53 0.52 1.81
N ILE A 48 -0.81 -0.12 2.74
CA ILE A 48 -0.29 0.56 3.94
C ILE A 48 0.69 1.66 3.51
N LYS A 49 1.64 1.36 2.62
CA LYS A 49 2.59 2.38 2.11
C LYS A 49 1.90 3.56 1.42
N LEU A 50 0.80 3.30 0.70
CA LEU A 50 -0.02 4.36 0.09
C LEU A 50 -0.69 5.23 1.16
N SER A 51 -1.21 4.62 2.22
CA SER A 51 -1.82 5.32 3.34
C SER A 51 -0.80 6.20 4.06
N ASP A 52 0.36 5.63 4.41
CA ASP A 52 1.44 6.35 5.09
C ASP A 52 1.94 7.53 4.24
N PHE A 53 2.10 7.34 2.93
CA PHE A 53 2.49 8.42 2.03
C PHE A 53 1.41 9.51 1.92
N ALA A 54 0.12 9.15 1.92
CA ALA A 54 -0.95 10.14 1.94
C ALA A 54 -0.97 10.95 3.25
N GLU A 55 -0.65 10.32 4.38
CA GLU A 55 -0.50 10.97 5.68
C GLU A 55 0.68 11.96 5.68
N GLU A 56 1.85 11.56 5.16
CA GLU A 56 3.00 12.47 4.99
C GLU A 56 2.63 13.72 4.18
N ILE A 57 1.86 13.54 3.10
CA ILE A 57 1.38 14.66 2.26
C ILE A 57 0.43 15.56 3.05
N ALA A 58 -0.47 14.98 3.85
CA ALA A 58 -1.42 15.72 4.69
C ALA A 58 -0.71 16.52 5.79
N GLU A 59 0.40 16.02 6.32
CA GLU A 59 1.30 16.73 7.24
C GLU A 59 2.14 17.83 6.56
N GLY A 60 2.06 17.95 5.23
CA GLY A 60 2.76 18.96 4.45
C GLY A 60 4.16 18.53 3.99
N ASN A 61 4.57 17.28 4.21
CA ASN A 61 5.80 16.75 3.63
C ASN A 61 5.60 16.43 2.15
N LEU A 62 5.89 17.42 1.31
CA LEU A 62 5.82 17.26 -0.15
C LEU A 62 7.15 16.75 -0.73
N THR A 63 8.20 16.53 0.06
CA THR A 63 9.52 16.17 -0.46
C THR A 63 9.64 14.70 -0.85
N SER A 64 8.86 13.84 -0.20
CA SER A 64 8.80 12.40 -0.43
C SER A 64 8.20 12.02 -1.79
N LYS A 65 8.58 10.86 -2.31
CA LYS A 65 8.01 10.23 -3.51
C LYS A 65 7.79 8.76 -3.23
N LEU A 66 6.60 8.25 -3.55
CA LEU A 66 6.30 6.83 -3.41
C LEU A 66 6.61 6.08 -4.71
N GLU A 67 7.44 5.06 -4.62
CA GLU A 67 7.79 4.19 -5.75
C GLU A 67 7.26 2.78 -5.52
N ILE A 68 6.19 2.44 -6.24
CA ILE A 68 5.63 1.10 -6.32
C ILE A 68 5.80 0.61 -7.75
N HIS A 69 6.39 -0.57 -7.90
CA HIS A 69 6.60 -1.22 -9.18
C HIS A 69 5.36 -2.04 -9.54
N GLY A 70 4.96 -2.02 -10.81
CA GLY A 70 3.78 -2.73 -11.30
C GLY A 70 2.99 -1.89 -12.29
N GLU A 71 2.04 -2.52 -12.96
CA GLU A 71 1.13 -1.87 -13.93
C GLU A 71 -0.35 -2.02 -13.54
N ASP A 72 -0.60 -2.45 -12.31
CA ASP A 72 -1.92 -2.65 -11.73
C ASP A 72 -2.55 -1.36 -11.19
N GLU A 73 -3.68 -1.51 -10.53
CA GLU A 73 -4.43 -0.44 -9.88
C GLU A 73 -3.62 0.27 -8.80
N ILE A 74 -2.76 -0.44 -8.06
CA ILE A 74 -1.92 0.14 -6.99
C ILE A 74 -0.88 1.10 -7.59
N SER A 75 -0.25 0.72 -8.70
CA SER A 75 0.66 1.59 -9.44
C SER A 75 -0.03 2.83 -9.98
N LYS A 76 -1.27 2.71 -10.47
CA LYS A 76 -2.07 3.86 -10.94
C LYS A 76 -2.35 4.85 -9.81
N VAL A 77 -2.77 4.37 -8.63
CA VAL A 77 -3.01 5.22 -7.45
C VAL A 77 -1.71 5.89 -6.99
N THR A 78 -0.60 5.16 -6.98
CA THR A 78 0.73 5.70 -6.64
C THR A 78 1.12 6.87 -7.55
N LYS A 79 0.93 6.71 -8.86
CA LYS A 79 1.19 7.78 -9.85
C LYS A 79 0.29 8.99 -9.63
N ALA A 80 -0.99 8.77 -9.34
CA ALA A 80 -1.94 9.84 -9.06
C ALA A 80 -1.54 10.65 -7.81
N LEU A 81 -1.16 9.96 -6.73
CA LEU A 81 -0.76 10.61 -5.47
C LEU A 81 0.55 11.41 -5.63
N ASN A 82 1.54 10.86 -6.34
CA ASN A 82 2.76 11.60 -6.69
C ASN A 82 2.45 12.86 -7.54
N ASN A 83 1.50 12.77 -8.48
CA ASN A 83 1.08 13.93 -9.26
C ASN A 83 0.39 15.00 -8.40
N THR A 84 -0.39 14.60 -7.39
CA THR A 84 -0.95 15.52 -6.39
C THR A 84 0.16 16.28 -5.65
N VAL A 85 1.23 15.59 -5.23
CA VAL A 85 2.40 16.24 -4.60
C VAL A 85 3.04 17.27 -5.52
N LEU A 86 3.23 16.94 -6.79
CA LEU A 86 3.77 17.88 -7.78
C LEU A 86 2.89 19.12 -7.94
N LYS A 87 1.57 18.94 -8.02
CA LYS A 87 0.61 20.04 -8.16
C LYS A 87 0.56 20.92 -6.92
N LEU A 88 0.66 20.34 -5.73
CA LEU A 88 0.75 21.11 -4.48
C LEU A 88 2.03 21.96 -4.45
N LYS A 89 3.18 21.39 -4.87
CA LYS A 89 4.44 22.14 -4.97
C LYS A 89 4.36 23.31 -5.95
N GLU A 90 3.79 23.10 -7.13
CA GLU A 90 3.58 24.17 -8.13
C GLU A 90 2.73 25.30 -7.54
N MET A 91 1.58 24.99 -6.93
CA MET A 91 0.71 26.00 -6.33
C MET A 91 1.42 26.81 -5.23
N ILE A 92 2.22 26.16 -4.38
CA ILE A 92 3.00 26.87 -3.35
C ILE A 92 4.06 27.78 -3.99
N GLY A 93 4.71 27.32 -5.07
CA GLY A 93 5.65 28.13 -5.85
C GLY A 93 4.99 29.37 -6.44
N ASP A 94 3.81 29.21 -7.04
CA ASP A 94 3.03 30.30 -7.63
C ASP A 94 2.60 31.34 -6.58
N ILE A 95 2.18 30.88 -5.40
CA ILE A 95 1.85 31.74 -4.25
C ILE A 95 3.09 32.52 -3.79
N SER A 96 4.24 31.85 -3.67
CA SER A 96 5.50 32.50 -3.27
C SER A 96 5.95 33.55 -4.28
N SER A 97 5.81 33.28 -5.58
CA SER A 97 6.11 34.24 -6.64
C SER A 97 5.18 35.46 -6.54
N SER A 98 3.87 35.22 -6.40
CA SER A 98 2.88 36.30 -6.28
C SER A 98 3.14 37.18 -5.04
N ALA A 99 3.52 36.58 -3.91
CA ALA A 99 3.88 37.31 -2.71
C ALA A 99 5.14 38.17 -2.91
N ASN A 100 6.14 37.66 -3.64
CA ASN A 100 7.34 38.41 -3.99
C ASN A 100 7.00 39.60 -4.90
N ASP A 101 6.12 39.44 -5.89
CA ASP A 101 5.70 40.53 -6.78
C ASP A 101 5.03 41.66 -5.97
N VAL A 102 4.13 41.32 -5.05
CA VAL A 102 3.50 42.30 -4.14
C VAL A 102 4.54 43.02 -3.27
N MET A 103 5.56 42.30 -2.78
CA MET A 103 6.64 42.90 -1.99
C MET A 103 7.50 43.86 -2.82
N VAL A 104 7.85 43.49 -4.04
CA VAL A 104 8.60 44.36 -4.96
C VAL A 104 7.81 45.63 -5.25
N ILE A 105 6.53 45.49 -5.59
CA ILE A 105 5.63 46.62 -5.83
C ILE A 105 5.56 47.53 -4.58
N SER A 106 5.38 46.95 -3.39
CA SER A 106 5.32 47.70 -2.13
C SER A 106 6.60 48.50 -1.85
N LYS A 107 7.79 47.91 -2.09
CA LYS A 107 9.09 48.60 -1.94
C LYS A 107 9.23 49.77 -2.90
N VAL A 108 8.79 49.62 -4.15
CA VAL A 108 8.79 50.71 -5.14
C VAL A 108 7.90 51.85 -4.68
N TYR A 109 6.69 51.56 -4.18
CA TYR A 109 5.81 52.60 -3.64
C TYR A 109 6.41 53.32 -2.42
N GLN A 110 7.04 52.59 -1.50
CA GLN A 110 7.72 53.21 -0.35
C GLN A 110 8.86 54.13 -0.78
N TYR A 111 9.67 53.71 -1.74
CA TYR A 111 10.76 54.54 -2.28
C TYR A 111 10.25 55.85 -2.89
N LEU A 112 9.15 55.79 -3.65
CA LEU A 112 8.54 56.98 -4.24
C LEU A 112 8.00 57.95 -3.19
N GLN A 113 7.47 57.46 -2.06
CA GLN A 113 6.98 58.33 -0.98
C GLN A 113 8.10 58.96 -0.12
N MET A 114 9.30 58.35 -0.05
CA MET A 114 10.42 58.90 0.73
C MET A 114 11.19 60.01 0.00
N ASN A 115 11.05 60.10 -1.33
CA ASN A 115 11.73 61.10 -2.17
C ASN A 115 10.85 62.32 -2.52
N HIS A 116 9.69 62.44 -1.86
CA HIS A 116 8.83 63.62 -1.84
C HIS A 116 8.83 64.23 -0.43
#